data_AF-A0A3D2MFP8-F1
#
_entry.id   AF-A0A3D2MFP8-F1
#
_cell.length_a   1.000
_cell.length_b   1.000
_cell.length_c   1.000
_cell.angle_alpha   90.00
_cell.angle_beta   90.00
_cell.angle_gamma   90.00
#
_symmetry.space_group_name_H-M   'P 1'
#
loop_
_entity.id
_entity.type
_entity.pdbx_description
1 polymer ?
#
loop_
_entity_poly.entity_id
_entity_poly.type
_entity_poly.pdbx_seq_one_letter_code
_entity_poly.pdbx_strand_id
1 'polypeptide(L)' 'MATHPTNIRFINPSTLATPPGFTHVVEITKGRTIFIAGQVAFDPSGKIVGQHDFRAQTQQVFENLKAALAAVGTDFTGIS' A
#
# COMPACT_ATOMS: atom_id res chain seq x y z
N MET A 1 34.20 -5.97 -6.66
CA MET A 1 33.18 -4.94 -6.35
C MET A 1 31.92 -5.68 -5.89
N ALA A 2 31.48 -5.49 -4.66
CA ALA A 2 30.48 -6.36 -4.03
C ALA A 2 29.06 -6.07 -4.55
N THR A 3 28.46 -7.04 -5.22
CA THR A 3 27.01 -7.11 -5.46
C THR A 3 26.32 -7.37 -4.12
N HIS A 4 25.81 -6.33 -3.47
CA HIS A 4 24.89 -6.52 -2.36
C HIS A 4 23.51 -6.78 -2.95
N PRO A 5 22.91 -7.98 -2.83
CA PRO A 5 21.51 -8.14 -3.14
C PRO A 5 20.73 -7.31 -2.11
N THR A 6 20.30 -6.11 -2.51
CA THR A 6 19.22 -5.43 -1.82
C THR A 6 18.01 -6.32 -1.97
N ASN A 7 17.58 -6.97 -0.88
CA ASN A 7 16.41 -7.83 -0.93
C ASN A 7 15.17 -6.92 -1.03
N ILE A 8 14.59 -6.86 -2.23
CA ILE A 8 13.43 -6.04 -2.58
C ILE A 8 12.22 -6.97 -2.65
N ARG A 9 11.15 -6.63 -1.93
CA ARG A 9 9.89 -7.40 -1.92
C ARG A 9 8.80 -6.57 -2.59
N PHE A 10 8.15 -7.16 -3.59
CA PHE A 10 6.97 -6.59 -4.26
C PHE A 10 5.72 -7.26 -3.69
N ILE A 11 4.81 -6.47 -3.12
CA ILE A 11 3.68 -6.97 -2.34
C ILE A 11 2.39 -6.32 -2.84
N ASN A 12 1.43 -7.16 -3.24
CA ASN A 12 0.05 -6.79 -3.58
C ASN A 12 -0.90 -7.50 -2.62
N PRO A 13 -1.35 -6.84 -1.53
CA PRO A 13 -2.25 -7.44 -0.56
C PRO A 13 -3.59 -7.78 -1.20
N SER A 14 -4.15 -8.97 -0.92
CA SER A 14 -5.49 -9.37 -1.40
C SER A 14 -6.62 -8.50 -0.83
N THR A 15 -6.33 -7.72 0.21
CA THR A 15 -7.22 -6.74 0.82
C THR A 15 -7.24 -5.41 0.07
N LEU A 16 -6.47 -5.24 -1.00
CA LEU A 16 -6.49 -4.09 -1.89
C LEU A 16 -6.94 -4.51 -3.29
N ALA A 17 -7.50 -3.56 -4.04
CA ALA A 17 -7.83 -3.78 -5.44
C ALA A 17 -6.59 -4.19 -6.24
N THR A 18 -6.75 -5.09 -7.22
CA THR A 18 -5.65 -5.45 -8.11
C THR A 18 -5.12 -4.21 -8.86
N PRO A 19 -3.84 -3.85 -8.71
CA PRO A 19 -3.30 -2.63 -9.32
C PRO A 19 -3.06 -2.81 -10.83
N PRO A 20 -3.46 -1.85 -11.68
CA PRO A 20 -3.12 -1.89 -13.11
C PRO A 20 -1.67 -1.46 -13.34
N GLY A 21 -0.76 -2.42 -13.47
CA GLY A 21 0.62 -2.16 -13.94
C GLY A 21 1.57 -1.55 -12.90
N PHE A 22 1.22 -1.55 -11.61
CA PHE A 22 2.12 -1.17 -10.51
C PHE A 22 2.03 -2.17 -9.35
N THR A 23 2.88 -2.01 -8.34
CA THR A 23 2.81 -2.78 -7.08
C THR A 23 2.39 -1.85 -5.94
N HIS A 24 1.45 -2.28 -5.10
CA HIS A 24 0.96 -1.47 -3.98
C HIS A 24 2.04 -1.14 -2.98
N VAL A 25 2.86 -2.13 -2.60
CA VAL A 25 3.92 -1.97 -1.60
C VAL A 25 5.23 -2.56 -2.11
N VAL A 26 6.30 -1.77 -2.04
CA VAL A 26 7.68 -2.23 -2.26
C VAL A 26 8.47 -2.03 -0.98
N GLU A 27 8.99 -3.12 -0.42
CA GLU A 27 9.84 -3.09 0.77
C GLU A 27 11.30 -3.37 0.39
N ILE A 28 12.18 -2.42 0.69
CA ILE A 28 13.63 -2.62 0.70
C ILE A 28 14.01 -3.06 2.12
N THR A 29 14.60 -4.24 2.31
CA THR A 29 14.86 -4.75 3.68
C THR A 29 16.16 -4.26 4.32
N LYS A 30 17.20 -4.00 3.50
CA LYS A 30 18.47 -3.43 3.99
C LYS A 30 18.36 -1.91 4.06
N GLY A 31 18.46 -1.33 5.26
CA GLY A 31 18.16 0.09 5.46
C GLY A 31 16.68 0.32 5.19
N ARG A 32 15.84 -0.35 6.00
CA ARG A 32 14.45 -0.63 5.68
C ARG A 32 13.67 0.62 5.23
N THR A 33 13.17 0.58 4.00
CA THR A 33 12.33 1.63 3.43
C THR A 33 11.15 1.00 2.74
N ILE A 34 9.95 1.53 3.00
CA ILE A 34 8.68 1.04 2.43
C ILE A 34 8.15 2.12 1.51
N PHE A 35 7.94 1.77 0.24
CA PHE A 35 7.26 2.61 -0.73
C PHE A 35 5.83 2.10 -0.89
N ILE A 36 4.85 2.99 -0.72
CA ILE A 36 3.44 2.69 -0.91
C ILE A 36 2.93 3.52 -2.09
N ALA A 37 2.33 2.87 -3.09
CA ALA A 37 1.70 3.57 -4.19
C ALA A 37 0.50 4.40 -3.71
N GLY A 38 0.14 5.45 -4.46
CA GLY A 38 -1.01 6.29 -4.13
C GLY A 38 -2.28 5.45 -3.96
N GLN A 39 -2.92 5.57 -2.79
CA GLN A 39 -4.17 4.88 -2.50
C GLN A 39 -5.37 5.75 -2.89
N VAL A 40 -6.38 5.11 -3.47
CA VAL A 40 -7.64 5.74 -3.90
C VAL A 40 -8.82 5.04 -3.23
N ALA A 41 -10.01 5.62 -3.31
CA ALA A 41 -11.22 5.12 -2.67
C ALA A 41 -11.83 3.89 -3.38
N PHE A 42 -11.02 2.89 -3.69
CA PHE A 42 -11.49 1.59 -4.18
C PHE A 42 -11.63 0.59 -3.04
N ASP A 43 -12.67 -0.25 -3.12
CA ASP A 43 -12.76 -1.48 -2.34
C ASP A 43 -11.84 -2.58 -2.94
N PRO A 44 -11.69 -3.76 -2.30
CA PRO A 44 -10.87 -4.85 -2.83
C PRO A 44 -11.32 -5.37 -4.20
N SER A 45 -12.57 -5.14 -4.59
CA SER A 45 -13.10 -5.50 -5.91
C SER A 45 -12.84 -4.43 -6.99
N GLY A 46 -12.23 -3.30 -6.62
CA GLY A 46 -11.93 -2.18 -7.51
C GLY A 46 -13.10 -1.20 -7.70
N LYS A 47 -14.15 -1.27 -6.88
CA LYS A 47 -15.29 -0.35 -6.97
C LYS A 47 -15.08 0.89 -6.13
N ILE A 48 -15.57 2.04 -6.61
CA ILE A 48 -15.52 3.30 -5.87
C ILE A 48 -16.41 3.22 -4.63
N VAL A 49 -15.82 3.45 -3.46
CA VAL A 49 -16.53 3.65 -2.19
C VAL A 49 -16.83 5.14 -2.03
N GLY A 50 -18.07 5.48 -1.64
CA GLY A 50 -18.44 6.87 -1.37
C GLY A 50 -18.56 7.71 -2.64
N GLN A 51 -19.23 7.20 -3.68
CA GLN A 51 -19.49 8.00 -4.88
C GLN A 51 -20.22 9.29 -4.49
N HIS A 52 -19.66 10.45 -4.86
CA HIS A 52 -20.13 11.79 -4.46
C HIS A 52 -20.03 12.12 -2.96
N ASP A 53 -19.30 11.33 -2.17
CA ASP A 53 -19.02 11.58 -0.75
C ASP A 53 -17.50 11.64 -0.50
N PHE A 54 -16.98 12.85 -0.37
CA PHE A 54 -15.55 13.09 -0.11
C PHE A 54 -15.09 12.52 1.24
N ARG A 55 -15.94 12.55 2.26
CA ARG A 55 -15.59 12.02 3.59
C ARG A 55 -15.45 10.50 3.52
N ALA A 56 -16.40 9.82 2.89
CA ALA A 56 -16.36 8.38 2.71
C ALA A 56 -15.15 7.96 1.84
N GLN A 57 -14.85 8.71 0.77
CA GLN A 57 -13.66 8.45 -0.05
C GLN A 57 -12.37 8.61 0.74
N THR A 58 -12.26 9.69 1.52
CA THR A 58 -11.08 9.92 2.38
C THR A 58 -10.91 8.77 3.38
N GLN A 59 -11.99 8.34 4.04
CA GLN A 59 -11.93 7.19 4.94
C GLN A 59 -11.41 5.94 4.23
N GLN A 60 -11.94 5.62 3.04
CA GLN A 60 -11.50 4.45 2.29
C GLN A 60 -10.01 4.53 1.89
N VAL A 61 -9.51 5.71 1.52
CA VAL A 61 -8.08 5.91 1.24
C VAL A 61 -7.23 5.56 2.46
N PHE A 62 -7.62 6.00 3.66
CA PHE A 62 -6.90 5.65 4.89
C PHE A 62 -7.02 4.18 5.28
N GLU A 63 -8.17 3.53 5.05
CA GLU A 63 -8.29 2.08 5.24
C GLU A 63 -7.38 1.30 4.28
N ASN A 64 -7.25 1.77 3.04
CA ASN A 64 -6.35 1.16 2.06
C ASN A 64 -4.87 1.36 2.44
N LEU A 65 -4.50 2.55 2.94
CA LEU A 65 -3.16 2.80 3.49
C LEU A 65 -2.87 1.89 4.69
N LYS A 66 -3.83 1.71 5.59
CA LYS A 66 -3.71 0.79 6.72
C LYS A 66 -3.47 -0.64 6.25
N ALA A 67 -4.20 -1.11 5.25
CA ALA A 67 -4.02 -2.45 4.68
C ALA A 67 -2.63 -2.61 4.02
N ALA A 68 -2.15 -1.58 3.31
CA ALA A 68 -0.81 -1.57 2.72
C ALA A 68 0.29 -1.66 3.80
N LEU A 69 0.19 -0.88 4.88
CA LEU A 69 1.13 -0.91 6.01
C LEU A 69 1.11 -2.29 6.72
N ALA A 70 -0.08 -2.84 6.96
CA ALA A 70 -0.25 -4.14 7.59
C ALA A 70 0.42 -5.27 6.78
N ALA A 71 0.47 -5.16 5.45
CA ALA A 71 1.12 -6.15 4.59
C ALA A 71 2.64 -6.26 4.78
N VAL A 72 3.26 -5.25 5.39
CA VAL A 72 4.68 -5.25 5.81
C VAL A 72 4.82 -5.23 7.33
N GLY A 73 3.76 -5.57 8.07
CA GLY A 73 3.79 -5.74 9.52
C GLY A 73 3.99 -4.44 10.30
N THR A 74 3.49 -3.31 9.78
CA THR A 74 3.49 -2.02 10.48
C THR A 74 2.12 -1.36 10.44
N ASP A 75 1.97 -0.24 11.14
CA ASP A 75 0.83 0.66 11.08
C ASP A 75 1.31 2.11 10.92
N PHE A 76 0.40 3.07 11.10
CA PHE A 76 0.70 4.50 10.98
C PHE A 76 1.73 5.01 12.00
N THR A 77 1.94 4.32 13.13
CA THR A 77 2.95 4.72 14.12
C THR A 77 4.37 4.44 13.67
N GLY A 78 4.55 3.59 12.65
CA GLY A 78 5.84 3.29 12.04
C GLY A 78 6.28 4.28 10.96
N ILE A 79 5.55 5.38 10.75
CA ILE A 79 5.91 6.42 9.78
C ILE A 79 6.83 7.43 10.48
N SER A 80 8.05 7.57 9.98
CA SER A 80 9.11 8.44 10.51
C SER A 80 9.41 9.62 9.60
#